data_AF-A0A6G0Q6Z1-F1
#
_entry.id   AF-A0A6G0Q6Z1-F1
#
_cell.length_a   1.000
_cell.length_b   1.000
_cell.length_c   1.000
_cell.angle_alpha   90.00
_cell.angle_beta   90.00
_cell.angle_gamma   90.00
#
_symmetry.space_group_name_H-M   'P 1'
#
loop_
_entity.id
_entity.type
_entity.pdbx_description
1 polymer ?
#
loop_
_entity_poly.entity_id
_entity_poly.type
_entity_poly.pdbx_seq_one_letter_code
_entity_poly.pdbx_strand_id
1 'polypeptide(L)'
;MIKYFESIDGVTKLKEDYDPATWMLEVIGAGVGNGNGSQTDFVEIFKASQHFDRLQSNLDQEGVTRPSPSLPAVEFGDKCAASELTQAKFLLKRFCDLYWRTASFNLTRFAISLGLGVGYGITYVGAEYKSYSGVNSGMGMVYLVVSFMGLISFNGLIPIAAEERAVFYRERASQTYNAFWYFVGMSVMEIPYAVVAVLLFLIPFFPLVGFSGVGAFFTSWLVLVLQVLHQAYMAELLVFLLPNLEVAEIVGVLLNLIGYLFLGFSPPASTLRKLGYQCTHLPNH
;
A
#
# COMPACT_ATOMS: atom_id res chain seq x y z
N MET A 1 1.69 -42.19 -19.03
CA MET A 1 2.73 -41.65 -18.14
C MET A 1 3.46 -42.77 -17.40
N ILE A 2 2.83 -43.56 -16.52
CA ILE A 2 3.50 -44.69 -15.83
C ILE A 2 4.18 -45.64 -16.82
N LYS A 3 3.44 -46.19 -17.78
CA LYS A 3 3.97 -47.05 -18.85
C LYS A 3 5.11 -46.43 -19.67
N TYR A 4 5.14 -45.10 -19.76
CA TYR A 4 6.19 -44.39 -20.50
C TYR A 4 7.48 -44.35 -19.69
N PHE A 5 7.42 -43.94 -18.41
CA PHE A 5 8.58 -43.95 -17.53
C PHE A 5 9.13 -45.36 -17.29
N GLU A 6 8.26 -46.37 -17.14
CA GLU A 6 8.70 -47.77 -17.01
C GLU A 6 9.32 -48.36 -18.28
N SER A 7 9.13 -47.73 -19.44
CA SER A 7 9.76 -48.15 -20.70
C SER A 7 11.18 -47.61 -20.88
N ILE A 8 11.62 -46.69 -20.00
CA ILE A 8 12.96 -46.10 -20.04
C ILE A 8 13.91 -46.99 -19.25
N ASP A 9 15.01 -47.38 -19.88
CA ASP A 9 16.04 -48.20 -19.23
C ASP A 9 16.65 -47.47 -18.03
N GLY A 10 16.79 -48.18 -16.90
CA GLY A 10 17.31 -47.62 -15.65
C GLY A 10 16.25 -47.06 -14.69
N VAL A 11 14.97 -47.01 -15.10
CA VAL A 11 13.88 -46.57 -14.23
C VAL A 11 13.39 -47.69 -13.32
N THR A 12 13.29 -47.42 -12.02
CA THR A 12 12.68 -48.35 -11.05
C THR A 12 11.19 -48.43 -11.30
N LYS A 13 10.63 -49.64 -11.42
CA LYS A 13 9.18 -49.83 -11.64
C LYS A 13 8.36 -49.39 -10.42
N LEU A 14 7.12 -49.01 -10.68
CA LEU A 14 6.19 -48.60 -9.63
C LEU A 14 5.84 -49.82 -8.76
N LYS A 15 5.89 -49.67 -7.43
CA LYS A 15 5.47 -50.71 -6.49
C LYS A 15 3.94 -50.73 -6.38
N GLU A 16 3.37 -51.92 -6.14
CA GLU A 16 1.95 -52.03 -5.78
C GLU A 16 1.67 -51.20 -4.51
N ASP A 17 0.53 -50.51 -4.50
CA ASP A 17 0.09 -49.57 -3.45
C ASP A 17 0.97 -48.33 -3.20
N TYR A 18 1.80 -47.93 -4.16
CA TYR A 18 2.59 -46.70 -4.09
C TYR A 18 2.00 -45.57 -4.94
N ASP A 19 2.05 -44.33 -4.45
CA ASP A 19 1.52 -43.16 -5.15
C ASP A 19 2.32 -42.88 -6.45
N PRO A 20 1.68 -42.93 -7.64
CA PRO A 20 2.37 -42.73 -8.91
C PRO A 20 3.01 -41.35 -9.07
N ALA A 21 2.44 -40.31 -8.45
CA ALA A 21 2.99 -38.95 -8.54
C ALA A 21 4.30 -38.84 -7.75
N THR A 22 4.33 -39.39 -6.53
CA THR A 22 5.53 -39.46 -5.70
C THR A 22 6.63 -40.30 -6.37
N TRP A 23 6.27 -41.47 -6.90
CA TRP A 23 7.21 -42.34 -7.62
C TRP A 23 7.84 -41.63 -8.84
N MET A 24 7.03 -40.92 -9.61
CA MET A 24 7.54 -40.16 -10.76
C MET A 24 8.56 -39.10 -10.34
N LEU A 25 8.33 -38.38 -9.23
CA LEU A 25 9.28 -37.39 -8.70
C LEU A 25 10.59 -38.04 -8.27
N GLU A 26 10.54 -39.22 -7.64
CA GLU A 26 11.74 -39.99 -7.28
C GLU A 26 12.52 -40.46 -8.52
N VAL A 27 11.82 -40.95 -9.55
CA VAL A 27 12.41 -41.41 -10.82
C VAL A 27 13.16 -40.29 -11.53
N ILE A 28 12.56 -39.10 -11.63
CA ILE A 28 13.19 -37.95 -12.30
C ILE A 28 14.20 -37.20 -11.41
N GLY A 29 14.42 -37.66 -10.18
CA GLY A 29 15.36 -37.06 -9.22
C GLY A 29 14.89 -35.75 -8.57
N ALA A 30 13.60 -35.42 -8.66
CA ALA A 30 12.98 -34.28 -7.98
C ALA A 30 12.41 -34.64 -6.59
N GLY A 31 12.47 -35.92 -6.20
CA GLY A 31 12.05 -36.42 -4.90
C GLY A 31 13.14 -36.32 -3.81
N VAL A 32 12.77 -36.67 -2.57
CA VAL A 32 13.67 -36.65 -1.40
C VAL A 32 14.75 -37.74 -1.43
N GLY A 33 14.59 -38.74 -2.31
CA GLY A 33 15.55 -39.83 -2.54
C GLY A 33 16.46 -39.54 -3.72
N ASN A 34 17.75 -39.35 -3.46
CA ASN A 34 18.74 -38.97 -4.46
C ASN A 34 19.31 -40.22 -5.21
N GLY A 35 18.48 -40.91 -5.99
CA GLY A 35 18.82 -42.20 -6.59
C GLY A 35 19.16 -42.19 -8.08
N ASN A 36 18.27 -41.64 -8.93
CA ASN A 36 18.29 -41.93 -10.37
C ASN A 36 18.43 -40.70 -11.30
N GLY A 37 18.23 -39.47 -10.80
CA GLY A 37 18.20 -38.27 -11.66
C GLY A 37 19.53 -37.89 -12.32
N SER A 38 20.66 -38.46 -11.87
CA SER A 38 22.00 -38.11 -12.38
C SER A 38 22.50 -39.01 -13.52
N GLN A 39 21.84 -40.14 -13.81
CA GLN A 39 22.33 -41.11 -14.81
C GLN A 39 21.56 -41.10 -16.14
N THR A 40 20.32 -40.58 -16.17
CA THR A 40 19.45 -40.67 -17.34
C THR A 40 18.98 -39.28 -17.77
N ASP A 41 19.27 -38.87 -19.01
CA ASP A 41 18.74 -37.62 -19.56
C ASP A 41 17.30 -37.82 -20.05
N PHE A 42 16.35 -37.62 -19.13
CA PHE A 42 14.92 -37.69 -19.43
C PHE A 42 14.47 -36.65 -20.48
N VAL A 43 15.19 -35.54 -20.64
CA VAL A 43 14.84 -34.48 -21.59
C VAL A 43 15.13 -34.94 -23.01
N GLU A 44 16.32 -35.50 -23.25
CA GLU A 44 16.71 -36.03 -24.55
C GLU A 44 15.80 -37.20 -24.96
N ILE A 45 15.55 -38.14 -24.04
CA ILE A 45 14.67 -39.30 -24.28
C ILE A 45 13.25 -38.86 -24.61
N PHE A 46 12.72 -37.85 -23.90
CA PHE A 46 11.39 -37.33 -24.20
C PHE A 46 11.33 -36.67 -25.58
N LYS A 47 12.32 -35.84 -25.94
CA LYS A 47 12.39 -35.20 -27.27
C LYS A 47 12.47 -36.20 -28.42
N ALA A 48 13.11 -37.36 -28.20
CA ALA A 48 13.19 -38.44 -29.19
C ALA A 48 11.95 -39.34 -29.21
N SER A 49 10.99 -39.14 -28.31
CA SER A 49 9.83 -40.02 -28.17
C SER A 49 8.68 -39.67 -29.11
N GLN A 50 7.88 -40.67 -29.48
CA GLN A 50 6.64 -40.47 -30.27
C GLN A 50 5.62 -39.55 -29.55
N HIS A 51 5.69 -39.45 -28.22
CA HIS A 51 4.81 -38.55 -27.46
C HIS A 51 5.15 -37.08 -27.73
N PHE A 52 6.44 -36.75 -27.86
CA PHE A 52 6.88 -35.42 -28.23
C PHE A 52 6.45 -35.08 -29.65
N ASP A 53 6.65 -35.98 -30.61
CA ASP A 53 6.18 -35.79 -32.00
C ASP A 53 4.66 -35.56 -32.07
N ARG A 54 3.89 -36.31 -31.28
CA ARG A 54 2.44 -36.15 -31.20
C ARG A 54 2.03 -34.81 -30.55
N LEU A 55 2.75 -34.38 -29.51
CA LEU A 55 2.49 -33.09 -28.88
C LEU A 55 2.81 -31.93 -29.83
N GLN A 56 3.95 -32.04 -30.52
CA GLN A 56 4.42 -31.04 -31.48
C GLN A 56 3.46 -30.93 -32.67
N SER A 57 3.06 -32.07 -33.26
CA SER A 57 2.06 -32.08 -34.34
C SER A 57 0.70 -31.53 -33.90
N ASN A 58 0.27 -31.75 -32.65
CA ASN A 58 -0.94 -31.13 -32.11
C ASN A 58 -0.80 -29.61 -31.96
N LEU A 59 0.36 -29.13 -31.50
CA LEU A 59 0.64 -27.69 -31.38
C LEU A 59 0.71 -27.02 -32.76
N ASP A 60 1.23 -27.72 -33.78
CA ASP A 60 1.35 -27.24 -35.15
C ASP A 60 0.02 -27.22 -35.93
N GLN A 61 -1.08 -27.70 -35.34
CA GLN A 61 -2.41 -27.60 -35.96
C GLN A 61 -2.83 -26.13 -36.12
N GLU A 62 -3.49 -25.86 -37.24
CA GLU A 62 -4.07 -24.53 -37.51
C GLU A 62 -5.08 -24.16 -36.43
N GLY A 63 -5.02 -22.91 -35.95
CA GLY A 63 -5.89 -22.39 -34.90
C GLY A 63 -5.40 -22.66 -33.48
N VAL A 64 -4.32 -23.43 -33.29
CA VAL A 64 -3.71 -23.65 -31.97
C VAL A 64 -2.55 -22.67 -31.73
N THR A 65 -1.41 -22.89 -32.38
CA THR A 65 -0.25 -21.97 -32.32
C THR A 65 -0.01 -21.24 -33.63
N ARG A 66 -0.68 -21.65 -34.71
CA ARG A 66 -0.59 -21.06 -36.05
C ARG A 66 -1.92 -20.41 -36.43
N PRO A 67 -1.91 -19.25 -37.11
CA PRO A 67 -3.14 -18.63 -37.59
C PRO A 67 -3.91 -19.60 -38.51
N SER A 68 -5.22 -19.75 -38.29
CA SER A 68 -6.09 -20.48 -39.22
C SER A 68 -6.89 -19.48 -40.06
N PRO A 69 -7.07 -19.72 -41.37
CA PRO A 69 -8.00 -18.95 -42.19
C PRO A 69 -9.46 -19.07 -41.73
N SER A 70 -9.79 -20.15 -41.01
CA SER A 70 -11.16 -20.50 -40.61
C SER A 70 -11.54 -20.06 -39.20
N LEU A 71 -10.56 -19.75 -38.35
CA LEU A 71 -10.76 -19.35 -36.96
C LEU A 71 -10.08 -17.99 -36.72
N PRO A 72 -10.84 -16.95 -36.33
CA PRO A 72 -10.25 -15.66 -35.98
C PRO A 72 -9.34 -15.81 -34.76
N ALA A 73 -8.29 -15.00 -34.70
CA ALA A 73 -7.42 -14.95 -33.52
C ALA A 73 -8.25 -14.52 -32.30
N VAL A 74 -8.06 -15.21 -31.17
CA VAL A 74 -8.66 -14.81 -29.90
C VAL A 74 -7.92 -13.59 -29.39
N GLU A 75 -8.44 -12.41 -29.70
CA GLU A 75 -7.93 -11.14 -29.19
C GLU A 75 -8.72 -10.73 -27.94
N PHE A 76 -8.02 -10.59 -26.82
CA PHE A 76 -8.60 -10.01 -25.61
C PHE A 76 -8.50 -8.49 -25.73
N GLY A 77 -9.61 -7.84 -26.09
CA GLY A 77 -9.66 -6.38 -26.27
C GLY A 77 -9.47 -5.59 -24.98
N ASP A 78 -9.91 -6.15 -23.84
CA ASP A 78 -9.83 -5.50 -22.54
C ASP A 78 -9.00 -6.32 -21.55
N LYS A 79 -8.20 -5.60 -20.76
CA LYS A 79 -7.34 -6.16 -19.72
C LYS A 79 -8.13 -6.75 -18.55
N CYS A 80 -9.34 -6.25 -18.29
CA CYS A 80 -10.24 -6.71 -17.25
C CYS A 80 -11.61 -7.04 -17.84
N ALA A 81 -12.28 -8.07 -17.33
CA ALA A 81 -13.57 -8.53 -17.86
C ALA A 81 -14.76 -7.59 -17.55
N ALA A 82 -14.64 -6.74 -16.52
CA ALA A 82 -15.70 -5.83 -16.09
C ALA A 82 -15.42 -4.38 -16.49
N SER A 83 -16.48 -3.59 -16.71
CA SER A 83 -16.34 -2.16 -16.99
C SER A 83 -15.71 -1.37 -15.83
N GLU A 84 -15.02 -0.27 -16.14
CA GLU A 84 -14.34 0.59 -15.16
C GLU A 84 -15.29 1.09 -14.04
N LEU A 85 -16.53 1.45 -14.37
CA LEU A 85 -17.53 1.88 -13.38
C LEU A 85 -17.94 0.75 -12.43
N THR A 86 -18.09 -0.46 -12.96
CA THR A 86 -18.39 -1.64 -12.16
C THR A 86 -17.25 -1.90 -11.17
N GLN A 87 -16.00 -1.86 -11.66
CA GLN A 87 -14.81 -2.01 -10.81
C GLN A 87 -14.77 -0.96 -9.70
N ALA A 88 -14.96 0.32 -10.05
CA ALA A 88 -14.99 1.43 -9.10
C ALA A 88 -16.04 1.23 -7.99
N LYS A 89 -17.26 0.85 -8.36
CA LYS A 89 -18.37 0.62 -7.42
C LYS A 89 -18.07 -0.52 -6.44
N PHE A 90 -17.54 -1.64 -6.93
CA PHE A 90 -17.23 -2.79 -6.08
C PHE A 90 -16.04 -2.52 -5.16
N LEU A 91 -15.01 -1.81 -5.65
CA LEU A 91 -13.87 -1.41 -4.84
C LEU A 91 -14.27 -0.42 -3.76
N LEU A 92 -15.09 0.58 -4.09
CA LEU A 92 -15.59 1.53 -3.11
C LEU A 92 -16.42 0.84 -2.02
N LYS A 93 -17.30 -0.09 -2.41
CA LYS A 93 -18.07 -0.90 -1.45
C LYS A 93 -17.14 -1.74 -0.57
N ARG A 94 -16.13 -2.39 -1.16
CA ARG A 94 -15.15 -3.17 -0.41
C ARG A 94 -14.46 -2.33 0.65
N PHE A 95 -13.96 -1.13 0.31
CA PHE A 95 -13.29 -0.28 1.29
C PHE A 95 -14.25 0.26 2.34
N CYS A 96 -15.49 0.57 1.99
CA CYS A 96 -16.53 0.89 2.97
C CYS A 96 -16.74 -0.25 3.97
N ASP A 97 -16.88 -1.48 3.48
CA ASP A 97 -17.05 -2.67 4.32
C ASP A 97 -15.79 -2.95 5.17
N LEU A 98 -14.60 -2.72 4.61
CA LEU A 98 -13.31 -2.87 5.30
C LEU A 98 -13.21 -1.88 6.47
N TYR A 99 -13.39 -0.58 6.22
CA TYR A 99 -13.31 0.45 7.25
C TYR A 99 -14.39 0.28 8.34
N TRP A 100 -15.58 -0.18 7.95
CA TRP A 100 -16.64 -0.51 8.90
C TRP A 100 -16.29 -1.71 9.79
N ARG A 101 -15.73 -2.78 9.21
CA ARG A 101 -15.35 -4.00 9.95
C ARG A 101 -14.11 -3.80 10.81
N THR A 102 -13.17 -2.96 10.38
CA THR A 102 -12.00 -2.56 11.16
C THR A 102 -12.36 -1.44 12.16
N ALA A 103 -13.44 -1.65 12.90
CA ALA A 103 -13.97 -0.68 13.86
C ALA A 103 -12.97 -0.36 14.97
N SER A 104 -12.13 -1.31 15.37
CA SER A 104 -11.10 -1.11 16.41
C SER A 104 -10.12 -0.01 16.06
N PHE A 105 -9.64 0.02 14.80
CA PHE A 105 -8.72 1.05 14.32
C PHE A 105 -9.38 2.44 14.35
N ASN A 106 -10.56 2.55 13.74
CA ASN A 106 -11.29 3.82 13.65
C ASN A 106 -11.74 4.34 15.02
N LEU A 107 -12.19 3.47 15.91
CA LEU A 107 -12.56 3.82 17.29
C LEU A 107 -11.35 4.30 18.09
N THR A 108 -10.22 3.60 17.98
CA THR A 108 -8.96 3.98 18.64
C THR A 108 -8.51 5.36 18.16
N ARG A 109 -8.59 5.61 16.85
CA ARG A 109 -8.26 6.93 16.27
C ARG A 109 -9.14 8.05 16.81
N PHE A 110 -10.44 7.83 16.92
CA PHE A 110 -11.37 8.81 17.49
C PHE A 110 -11.11 9.06 18.98
N ALA A 111 -10.86 8.01 19.76
CA ALA A 111 -10.52 8.13 21.18
C ALA A 111 -9.21 8.90 21.40
N ILE A 112 -8.17 8.60 20.62
CA ILE A 112 -6.89 9.33 20.66
C ILE A 112 -7.09 10.79 20.27
N SER A 113 -7.83 11.07 19.21
CA SER A 113 -8.08 12.45 18.74
C SER A 113 -8.78 13.28 19.81
N LEU A 114 -9.82 12.72 20.44
CA LEU A 114 -10.54 13.38 21.53
C LEU A 114 -9.64 13.60 22.75
N GLY A 115 -8.90 12.55 23.17
CA GLY A 115 -7.99 12.61 24.31
C GLY A 115 -6.88 13.64 24.13
N LEU A 116 -6.30 13.73 22.93
CA LEU A 116 -5.29 14.74 22.60
C LEU A 116 -5.88 16.15 22.54
N GLY A 117 -7.09 16.31 22.02
CA GLY A 117 -7.77 17.61 21.99
C GLY A 117 -7.96 18.17 23.40
N VAL A 118 -8.40 17.32 24.33
CA VAL A 118 -8.51 17.68 25.75
C VAL A 118 -7.13 17.90 26.39
N GLY A 119 -6.20 16.97 26.19
CA GLY A 119 -4.87 17.02 26.81
C GLY A 119 -4.06 18.26 26.40
N TYR A 120 -3.99 18.56 25.09
CA TYR A 120 -3.35 19.80 24.61
C TYR A 120 -4.17 21.04 24.97
N GLY A 121 -5.50 20.95 25.01
CA GLY A 121 -6.33 22.08 25.42
C GLY A 121 -6.03 22.52 26.85
N ILE A 122 -5.92 21.57 27.78
CA ILE A 122 -5.67 21.83 29.21
C ILE A 122 -4.33 22.56 29.43
N THR A 123 -3.28 22.22 28.68
CA THR A 123 -1.94 22.82 28.89
C THR A 123 -1.86 24.30 28.53
N TYR A 124 -2.81 24.81 27.76
CA TYR A 124 -2.86 26.20 27.30
C TYR A 124 -4.09 26.97 27.81
N VAL A 125 -4.78 26.44 28.83
CA VAL A 125 -5.88 27.16 29.48
C VAL A 125 -5.37 28.47 30.07
N GLY A 126 -5.99 29.58 29.68
CA GLY A 126 -5.64 30.91 30.16
C GLY A 126 -4.35 31.48 29.56
N ALA A 127 -3.88 30.96 28.43
CA ALA A 127 -2.71 31.48 27.74
C ALA A 127 -2.92 32.94 27.27
N GLU A 128 -1.94 33.80 27.52
CA GLU A 128 -1.97 35.20 27.08
C GLU A 128 -1.21 35.40 25.76
N TYR A 129 -1.91 35.81 24.70
CA TYR A 129 -1.32 36.01 23.36
C TYR A 129 -0.99 37.47 23.03
N LYS A 130 -0.75 38.31 24.05
CA LYS A 130 -0.48 39.75 23.86
C LYS A 130 1.00 40.11 23.90
N SER A 131 1.82 39.33 24.60
CA SER A 131 3.27 39.52 24.66
C SER A 131 3.96 38.77 23.53
N TYR A 132 5.18 39.20 23.15
CA TYR A 132 6.00 38.49 22.17
C TYR A 132 6.22 37.02 22.58
N SER A 133 6.47 36.77 23.87
CA SER A 133 6.62 35.42 24.43
C SER A 133 5.33 34.60 24.28
N GLY A 134 4.18 35.22 24.56
CA GLY A 134 2.86 34.59 24.43
C GLY A 134 2.52 34.22 22.99
N VAL A 135 2.78 35.11 22.03
CA VAL A 135 2.60 34.82 20.59
C VAL A 135 3.53 33.68 20.15
N ASN A 136 4.79 33.70 20.57
CA ASN A 136 5.74 32.63 20.26
C ASN A 136 5.32 31.28 20.84
N SER A 137 4.80 31.26 22.07
CA SER A 137 4.23 30.08 22.69
C SER A 137 3.01 29.55 21.93
N GLY A 138 2.09 30.43 21.51
CA GLY A 138 0.93 30.06 20.69
C GLY A 138 1.32 29.49 19.32
N MET A 139 2.33 30.04 18.66
CA MET A 139 2.86 29.47 17.41
C MET A 139 3.48 28.08 17.64
N GLY A 140 4.19 27.89 18.75
CA GLY A 140 4.78 26.60 19.11
C GLY A 140 3.74 25.53 19.42
N MET A 141 2.66 25.90 20.09
CA MET A 141 1.51 25.03 20.30
C MET A 141 0.89 24.58 18.97
N VAL A 142 0.63 25.50 18.04
CA VAL A 142 0.07 25.16 16.72
C VAL A 142 1.02 24.23 15.96
N TYR A 143 2.33 24.51 15.99
CA TYR A 143 3.35 23.65 15.41
C TYR A 143 3.32 22.22 15.99
N LEU A 144 3.27 22.09 17.32
CA LEU A 144 3.21 20.80 17.99
C LEU A 144 1.94 20.04 17.63
N VAL A 145 0.78 20.68 17.70
CA VAL A 145 -0.52 20.05 17.38
C VAL A 145 -0.55 19.54 15.94
N VAL A 146 -0.15 20.38 14.98
CA VAL A 146 -0.13 20.01 13.55
C VAL A 146 0.84 18.84 13.30
N SER A 147 2.03 18.88 13.91
CA SER A 147 3.05 17.86 13.71
C SER A 147 2.66 16.53 14.36
N PHE A 148 2.17 16.54 15.61
CA PHE A 148 1.77 15.34 16.33
C PHE A 148 0.53 14.67 15.72
N MET A 149 -0.49 15.45 15.35
CA MET A 149 -1.66 14.91 14.63
C MET A 149 -1.24 14.25 13.32
N GLY A 150 -0.32 14.88 12.59
CA GLY A 150 0.25 14.32 11.37
C GLY A 150 0.99 13.00 11.60
N LEU A 151 1.86 12.95 12.60
CA LEU A 151 2.63 11.73 12.95
C LEU A 151 1.72 10.57 13.36
N ILE A 152 0.68 10.83 14.14
CA ILE A 152 -0.27 9.80 14.55
C ILE A 152 -1.01 9.23 13.34
N SER A 153 -1.47 10.10 12.43
CA SER A 153 -2.11 9.67 11.20
C SER A 153 -1.18 8.83 10.33
N PHE A 154 0.07 9.27 10.16
CA PHE A 154 1.08 8.56 9.38
C PHE A 154 1.35 7.16 9.95
N ASN A 155 1.73 7.06 11.23
CA ASN A 155 2.07 5.78 11.85
C ASN A 155 0.85 4.86 12.00
N GLY A 156 -0.34 5.42 12.18
CA GLY A 156 -1.57 4.64 12.30
C GLY A 156 -1.96 3.91 11.01
N LEU A 157 -1.70 4.51 9.84
CA LEU A 157 -2.09 3.91 8.56
C LEU A 157 -1.13 2.85 8.03
N ILE A 158 0.16 2.93 8.39
CA ILE A 158 1.21 2.00 7.94
C ILE A 158 0.82 0.52 8.07
N PRO A 159 0.42 0.01 9.25
CA PRO A 159 0.09 -1.41 9.40
C PRO A 159 -1.14 -1.82 8.60
N ILE A 160 -2.14 -0.93 8.48
CA ILE A 160 -3.37 -1.18 7.72
C ILE A 160 -3.06 -1.29 6.22
N ALA A 161 -2.25 -0.37 5.69
CA ALA A 161 -1.81 -0.39 4.30
C ALA A 161 -0.95 -1.63 4.00
N ALA A 162 -0.15 -2.09 4.96
CA ALA A 162 0.72 -3.24 4.80
C ALA A 162 -0.05 -4.56 4.67
N GLU A 163 -1.12 -4.74 5.44
CA GLU A 163 -2.02 -5.90 5.31
C GLU A 163 -2.69 -5.93 3.92
N GLU A 164 -3.18 -4.76 3.47
CA GLU A 164 -3.86 -4.63 2.19
C GLU A 164 -2.93 -4.83 0.99
N ARG A 165 -1.63 -4.50 1.13
CA ARG A 165 -0.62 -4.64 0.08
C ARG A 165 -0.51 -6.08 -0.45
N ALA A 166 -0.54 -7.08 0.44
CA ALA A 166 -0.44 -8.48 0.03
C ALA A 166 -1.68 -8.93 -0.79
N VAL A 167 -2.86 -8.48 -0.38
CA VAL A 167 -4.12 -8.74 -1.08
C VAL A 167 -4.12 -8.09 -2.45
N PHE A 168 -3.70 -6.82 -2.53
CA PHE A 168 -3.57 -6.09 -3.79
C PHE A 168 -2.66 -6.79 -4.79
N TYR A 169 -1.47 -7.24 -4.39
CA TYR A 169 -0.55 -7.92 -5.30
C TYR A 169 -1.12 -9.23 -5.84
N ARG A 170 -1.81 -10.00 -4.99
CA ARG A 170 -2.49 -11.24 -5.42
C ARG A 170 -3.59 -10.97 -6.44
N GLU A 171 -4.43 -9.97 -6.20
CA GLU A 171 -5.56 -9.62 -7.09
C GLU A 171 -5.10 -8.93 -8.38
N ARG A 172 -3.97 -8.22 -8.32
CA ARG A 172 -3.34 -7.64 -9.49
C ARG A 172 -2.69 -8.70 -10.37
N ALA A 173 -2.14 -9.78 -9.80
CA ALA A 173 -1.63 -10.91 -10.58
C ALA A 173 -2.73 -11.59 -11.40
N SER A 174 -3.96 -11.65 -10.88
CA SER A 174 -5.14 -12.17 -11.60
C SER A 174 -5.85 -11.16 -12.50
N GLN A 175 -5.33 -9.92 -12.63
CA GLN A 175 -5.94 -8.84 -13.42
C GLN A 175 -7.43 -8.59 -13.10
N THR A 176 -7.82 -8.73 -11.83
CA THR A 176 -9.23 -8.65 -11.40
C THR A 176 -9.83 -7.26 -11.61
N TYR A 177 -9.03 -6.21 -11.43
CA TYR A 177 -9.43 -4.81 -11.57
C TYR A 177 -8.22 -3.90 -11.89
N ASN A 178 -8.52 -2.70 -12.35
CA ASN A 178 -7.57 -1.63 -12.58
C ASN A 178 -7.08 -1.05 -11.24
N ALA A 179 -5.76 -0.92 -11.07
CA ALA A 179 -5.17 -0.41 -9.84
C ALA A 179 -5.57 1.05 -9.54
N PHE A 180 -5.90 1.83 -10.56
CA PHE A 180 -6.37 3.20 -10.36
C PHE A 180 -7.59 3.23 -9.42
N TRP A 181 -8.61 2.42 -9.69
CA TRP A 181 -9.81 2.38 -8.85
C TRP A 181 -9.58 1.80 -7.46
N TYR A 182 -8.55 0.97 -7.30
CA TYR A 182 -8.18 0.43 -6.00
C TYR A 182 -7.73 1.56 -5.06
N PHE A 183 -6.75 2.37 -5.52
CA PHE A 183 -6.26 3.49 -4.73
C PHE A 183 -7.32 4.59 -4.57
N VAL A 184 -8.14 4.86 -5.59
CA VAL A 184 -9.27 5.80 -5.44
C VAL A 184 -10.25 5.33 -4.36
N GLY A 185 -10.60 4.04 -4.34
CA GLY A 185 -11.50 3.48 -3.33
C GLY A 185 -10.92 3.58 -1.91
N MET A 186 -9.63 3.29 -1.76
CA MET A 186 -8.90 3.42 -0.49
C MET A 186 -8.88 4.89 -0.02
N SER A 187 -8.42 5.80 -0.87
CA SER A 187 -8.26 7.21 -0.51
C SER A 187 -9.59 7.92 -0.21
N VAL A 188 -10.66 7.62 -0.95
CA VAL A 188 -11.99 8.22 -0.73
C VAL A 188 -12.57 7.80 0.62
N MET A 189 -12.33 6.55 1.04
CA MET A 189 -12.85 6.06 2.32
C MET A 189 -12.13 6.66 3.52
N GLU A 190 -10.89 7.13 3.38
CA GLU A 190 -10.16 7.80 4.47
C GLU A 190 -10.75 9.18 4.82
N ILE A 191 -11.31 9.90 3.84
CA ILE A 191 -11.85 11.27 3.98
C ILE A 191 -12.88 11.40 5.12
N PRO A 192 -14.00 10.66 5.15
CA PRO A 192 -15.03 10.84 6.18
C PRO A 192 -14.49 10.58 7.59
N TYR A 193 -13.60 9.61 7.76
CA TYR A 193 -13.01 9.35 9.06
C TYR A 193 -12.06 10.48 9.46
N ALA A 194 -11.30 11.07 8.53
CA ALA A 194 -10.34 12.15 8.82
C ALA A 194 -11.07 13.40 9.30
N VAL A 195 -12.15 13.74 8.59
CA VAL A 195 -13.08 14.81 8.92
C VAL A 195 -13.61 14.68 10.35
N VAL A 196 -14.08 13.49 10.74
CA VAL A 196 -14.62 13.23 12.09
C VAL A 196 -13.53 13.26 13.16
N ALA A 197 -12.38 12.64 12.91
CA ALA A 197 -11.27 12.59 13.86
C ALA A 197 -10.76 14.00 14.22
N VAL A 198 -10.53 14.85 13.21
CA VAL A 198 -10.08 16.22 13.42
C VAL A 198 -11.15 17.07 14.10
N LEU A 199 -12.43 16.83 13.80
CA LEU A 199 -13.52 17.53 14.48
C LEU A 199 -13.56 17.18 15.98
N LEU A 200 -13.41 15.89 16.32
CA LEU A 200 -13.35 15.44 17.72
C LEU A 200 -12.15 16.03 18.48
N PHE A 201 -11.03 16.26 17.80
CA PHE A 201 -9.88 16.96 18.37
C PHE A 201 -10.18 18.46 18.59
N LEU A 202 -10.72 19.14 17.58
CA LEU A 202 -10.90 20.60 17.61
C LEU A 202 -12.01 21.08 18.54
N ILE A 203 -13.10 20.31 18.70
CA ILE A 203 -14.24 20.68 19.56
C ILE A 203 -13.79 21.04 20.99
N PRO A 204 -13.02 20.20 21.71
CA PRO A 204 -12.50 20.57 23.02
C PRO A 204 -11.30 21.51 22.94
N PHE A 205 -10.39 21.30 21.99
CA PHE A 205 -9.12 22.04 21.92
C PHE A 205 -9.33 23.54 21.68
N PHE A 206 -10.13 23.89 20.68
CA PHE A 206 -10.30 25.28 20.23
C PHE A 206 -10.79 26.23 21.35
N PRO A 207 -11.85 25.91 22.13
CA PRO A 207 -12.28 26.77 23.24
C PRO A 207 -11.33 26.73 24.43
N LEU A 208 -10.71 25.58 24.76
CA LEU A 208 -9.80 25.47 25.92
C LEU A 208 -8.58 26.38 25.81
N VAL A 209 -8.05 26.51 24.60
CA VAL A 209 -6.92 27.38 24.25
C VAL A 209 -7.32 28.86 24.19
N GLY A 210 -8.62 29.17 24.24
CA GLY A 210 -9.13 30.53 24.15
C GLY A 210 -9.20 31.08 22.72
N PHE A 211 -9.13 30.22 21.71
CA PHE A 211 -9.38 30.63 20.32
C PHE A 211 -10.87 30.89 20.11
N SER A 212 -11.17 31.93 19.32
CA SER A 212 -12.54 32.35 19.03
C SER A 212 -12.72 32.69 17.54
N GLY A 213 -13.97 32.65 17.09
CA GLY A 213 -14.33 32.99 15.71
C GLY A 213 -14.64 31.76 14.86
N VAL A 214 -15.84 31.78 14.25
CA VAL A 214 -16.36 30.69 13.41
C VAL A 214 -15.48 30.48 12.17
N GLY A 215 -15.03 31.56 11.52
CA GLY A 215 -14.14 31.46 10.36
C GLY A 215 -12.79 30.84 10.71
N ALA A 216 -12.21 31.19 11.86
CA ALA A 216 -10.95 30.62 12.33
C ALA A 216 -11.11 29.13 12.68
N PHE A 217 -12.23 28.74 13.29
CA PHE A 217 -12.53 27.34 13.59
C PHE A 217 -12.57 26.48 12.32
N PHE A 218 -13.36 26.88 11.32
CA PHE A 218 -13.49 26.10 10.08
C PHE A 218 -12.21 26.13 9.23
N THR A 219 -11.44 27.22 9.26
CA THR A 219 -10.14 27.28 8.58
C THR A 219 -9.15 26.31 9.23
N SER A 220 -9.03 26.33 10.55
CA SER A 220 -8.17 25.40 11.29
C SER A 220 -8.60 23.95 11.10
N TRP A 221 -9.91 23.70 11.07
CA TRP A 221 -10.46 22.37 10.80
C TRP A 221 -10.11 21.87 9.40
N LEU A 222 -10.32 22.69 8.37
CA LEU A 222 -9.97 22.33 7.00
C LEU A 222 -8.47 22.07 6.86
N VAL A 223 -7.62 22.95 7.40
CA VAL A 223 -6.16 22.80 7.34
C VAL A 223 -5.70 21.53 8.05
N LEU A 224 -6.25 21.22 9.24
CA LEU A 224 -5.91 20.00 9.96
C LEU A 224 -6.43 18.74 9.25
N VAL A 225 -7.61 18.76 8.64
CA VAL A 225 -8.12 17.66 7.82
C VAL A 225 -7.19 17.40 6.64
N LEU A 226 -6.81 18.44 5.91
CA LEU A 226 -5.88 18.32 4.78
C LEU A 226 -4.51 17.80 5.22
N GLN A 227 -3.99 18.25 6.37
CA GLN A 227 -2.74 17.75 6.92
C GLN A 227 -2.82 16.26 7.29
N VAL A 228 -3.90 15.84 7.96
CA VAL A 228 -4.11 14.43 8.33
C VAL A 228 -4.23 13.56 7.08
N LEU A 229 -5.00 13.99 6.08
CA LEU A 229 -5.12 13.27 4.81
C LEU A 229 -3.79 13.20 4.05
N HIS A 230 -3.04 14.31 3.99
CA HIS A 230 -1.71 14.31 3.40
C HIS A 230 -0.80 13.25 4.05
N GLN A 231 -0.81 13.15 5.38
CA GLN A 231 0.00 12.19 6.12
C GLN A 231 -0.48 10.75 5.93
N ALA A 232 -1.79 10.52 5.89
CA ALA A 232 -2.39 9.23 5.59
C ALA A 232 -1.95 8.73 4.20
N TYR A 233 -2.12 9.55 3.16
CA TYR A 233 -1.76 9.18 1.79
C TYR A 233 -0.25 9.03 1.60
N MET A 234 0.56 9.80 2.34
CA MET A 234 2.01 9.62 2.33
C MET A 234 2.42 8.26 2.93
N ALA A 235 1.74 7.82 4.00
CA ALA A 235 1.97 6.48 4.57
C ALA A 235 1.60 5.37 3.57
N GLU A 236 0.42 5.45 2.94
CA GLU A 236 0.01 4.51 1.90
C GLU A 236 1.03 4.46 0.76
N LEU A 237 1.42 5.63 0.22
CA LEU A 237 2.38 5.72 -0.87
C LEU A 237 3.70 5.01 -0.51
N LEU A 238 4.26 5.27 0.66
CA LEU A 238 5.54 4.68 1.07
C LEU A 238 5.44 3.18 1.28
N VAL A 239 4.35 2.67 1.85
CA VAL A 239 4.13 1.23 2.04
C VAL A 239 4.04 0.47 0.72
N PHE A 240 3.41 1.06 -0.30
CA PHE A 240 3.30 0.46 -1.63
C PHE A 240 4.57 0.64 -2.47
N LEU A 241 5.34 1.72 -2.25
CA LEU A 241 6.57 2.01 -2.98
C LEU A 241 7.77 1.19 -2.48
N LEU A 242 7.86 0.96 -1.17
CA LEU A 242 9.04 0.36 -0.54
C LEU A 242 8.83 -1.13 -0.25
N PRO A 243 9.91 -1.95 -0.31
CA PRO A 243 9.78 -3.40 -0.18
C PRO A 243 9.36 -3.85 1.22
N ASN A 244 9.81 -3.15 2.26
CA ASN A 244 9.65 -3.53 3.66
C ASN A 244 8.95 -2.44 4.47
N LEU A 245 8.17 -2.85 5.46
CA LEU A 245 7.43 -1.96 6.36
C LEU A 245 8.37 -1.05 7.15
N GLU A 246 9.42 -1.65 7.72
CA GLU A 246 10.45 -0.96 8.50
C GLU A 246 11.15 0.14 7.68
N VAL A 247 11.39 -0.12 6.39
CA VAL A 247 12.00 0.88 5.50
C VAL A 247 11.02 2.02 5.21
N ALA A 248 9.73 1.72 5.03
CA ALA A 248 8.70 2.73 4.85
C ALA A 248 8.55 3.64 6.07
N GLU A 249 8.63 3.07 7.28
CA GLU A 249 8.63 3.84 8.53
C GLU A 249 9.85 4.75 8.63
N ILE A 250 11.06 4.22 8.43
CA ILE A 250 12.32 5.00 8.55
C ILE A 250 12.34 6.15 7.54
N VAL A 251 12.04 5.86 6.27
CA VAL A 251 12.00 6.88 5.20
C VAL A 251 10.89 7.89 5.49
N GLY A 252 9.73 7.44 5.95
CA GLY A 252 8.60 8.28 6.31
C GLY A 252 8.92 9.24 7.45
N VAL A 253 9.57 8.76 8.50
CA VAL A 253 10.03 9.60 9.62
C VAL A 253 11.04 10.63 9.13
N LEU A 254 11.98 10.25 8.28
CA LEU A 254 12.98 11.17 7.72
C LEU A 254 12.33 12.28 6.87
N LEU A 255 11.39 11.92 6.00
CA LEU A 255 10.64 12.90 5.18
C LEU A 255 9.79 13.83 6.05
N ASN A 256 9.15 13.30 7.09
CA ASN A 256 8.40 14.08 8.06
C ASN A 256 9.29 15.05 8.85
N LEU A 257 10.46 14.60 9.31
CA LEU A 257 11.42 15.45 10.01
C LEU A 257 11.88 16.63 9.14
N ILE A 258 12.19 16.37 7.86
CA ILE A 258 12.52 17.43 6.90
C ILE A 258 11.33 18.38 6.74
N GLY A 259 10.14 17.86 6.48
CA GLY A 259 8.93 18.67 6.33
C GLY A 259 8.65 19.57 7.54
N TYR A 260 8.73 19.00 8.75
CA TYR A 260 8.49 19.71 10.00
C TYR A 260 9.59 20.72 10.33
N LEU A 261 10.85 20.44 9.98
CA LEU A 261 11.92 21.43 10.10
C LEU A 261 11.63 22.67 9.25
N PHE A 262 11.05 22.50 8.05
CA PHE A 262 10.75 23.60 7.14
C PHE A 262 9.33 24.20 7.30
N LEU A 263 8.59 23.85 8.35
CA LEU A 263 7.27 24.43 8.65
C LEU A 263 7.31 25.90 9.08
N GLY A 264 8.49 26.48 9.29
CA GLY A 264 8.65 27.92 9.56
C GLY A 264 8.51 28.35 11.02
N PHE A 265 8.44 27.40 11.95
CA PHE A 265 8.49 27.64 13.40
C PHE A 265 9.91 27.51 13.97
N SER A 266 10.55 26.32 13.89
CA SER A 266 11.90 26.10 14.45
C SER A 266 12.95 27.00 13.79
N PRO A 267 13.17 26.96 12.47
CA PRO A 267 13.68 28.11 11.74
C PRO A 267 12.49 29.07 11.52
N PRO A 268 12.54 30.31 12.03
CA PRO A 268 11.50 31.28 11.76
C PRO A 268 11.34 31.48 10.25
N ALA A 269 10.11 31.56 9.76
CA ALA A 269 9.81 31.72 8.33
C ALA A 269 10.54 32.92 7.68
N SER A 270 10.83 33.97 8.46
CA SER A 270 11.62 35.13 8.02
C SER A 270 13.06 34.79 7.62
N THR A 271 13.66 33.79 8.28
CA THR A 271 15.02 33.30 8.00
C THR A 271 15.02 32.33 6.82
N LEU A 272 14.00 31.49 6.68
CA LEU A 272 13.85 30.58 5.53
C LEU A 272 13.75 31.33 4.21
N ARG A 273 13.03 32.46 4.20
CA ARG A 273 12.94 33.33 3.03
C ARG A 273 14.32 33.81 2.58
N LYS A 274 15.20 34.19 3.52
CA LYS A 274 16.59 34.61 3.23
C LYS A 274 17.44 33.47 2.66
N LEU A 275 17.24 32.24 3.14
CA LEU A 275 17.94 31.06 2.63
C LEU A 275 17.58 30.78 1.15
N GLY A 276 16.30 30.89 0.79
CA GLY A 276 15.84 30.77 -0.61
C GLY A 276 16.37 31.88 -1.52
N TYR A 277 16.48 33.11 -1.01
CA TYR A 277 17.11 34.22 -1.73
C TYR A 277 18.63 34.04 -1.91
N GLN A 278 19.33 33.43 -0.95
CA GLN A 278 20.77 33.15 -1.07
C GLN A 278 21.07 31.99 -2.03
N CYS A 279 20.21 30.96 -2.10
CA CYS A 279 20.37 29.87 -3.07
C CYS A 279 20.12 30.30 -4.54
N THR A 280 19.33 31.36 -4.75
CA THR A 280 19.06 31.94 -6.09
C THR A 280 20.04 33.05 -6.47
N HIS A 281 20.79 33.58 -5.50
CA HIS A 281 21.88 34.52 -5.67
C HIS A 281 23.18 33.92 -5.11
N LEU A 282 23.61 32.81 -5.69
CA LEU A 282 25.01 32.40 -5.58
C LEU A 282 25.86 33.48 -6.26
N PRO A 283 26.84 34.09 -5.58
CA PRO A 283 27.81 34.93 -6.25
C PRO A 283 28.58 34.05 -7.22
N ASN A 284 28.48 34.35 -8.52
CA ASN A 284 29.39 33.85 -9.53
C ASN A 284 30.80 34.24 -9.10
N HIS A 285 31.54 33.29 -8.53
CA HIS A 285 32.98 33.37 -8.32
C HIS A 285 33.65 32.32 -9.19
#